data_AF-A0A1C4B989-F1
#
_entry.id   AF-A0A1C4B989-F1
#
_cell.length_a   1.000
_cell.length_b   1.000
_cell.length_c   1.000
_cell.angle_alpha   90.00
_cell.angle_beta   90.00
_cell.angle_gamma   90.00
#
_symmetry.space_group_name_H-M   'P 1'
#
loop_
_entity.id
_entity.type
_entity.pdbx_description
1 polymer ?
#
loop_
_entity_poly.entity_id
_entity_poly.type
_entity_poly.pdbx_seq_one_letter_code
_entity_poly.pdbx_strand_id
1 'polypeptide(L)'
;MKLRVLGIICSCFILLAACGDKTADKAIEQGKLALANKEYDKALASFSLALDEKSDEAKVLHTQTKKWMDAMKAKDEQKWDEANKLFGEVVETKGGISSLKEDAKKMKDELKSNKDTLDTYNNKLTQAQELINNTSLDEAKQLLSTVQQETATNEKLKEHNQKATQLMATVDMKLAKIEDEKKQKEIKEKKQVEEKKKVEEQKQVDIKSDEEAIPYVRKALEKYLAGNPLSKADIRIMPDSGMNTEQGYGGGIYENKETHITHIVDYHVKFNGSVTLMTTAGETYQY
;
A
#
# COMPACT_ATOMS: atom_id res chain seq x y z
N MET A 1 16.78 15.63 -61.73
CA MET A 1 17.17 17.01 -62.11
C MET A 1 16.21 17.97 -61.40
N LYS A 2 16.62 18.57 -60.29
CA LYS A 2 17.17 19.94 -60.16
C LYS A 2 16.08 21.02 -60.02
N LEU A 3 15.70 21.26 -58.76
CA LEU A 3 15.64 22.56 -58.07
C LEU A 3 15.63 23.80 -58.98
N ARG A 4 14.51 24.52 -59.10
CA ARG A 4 14.42 25.97 -59.42
C ARG A 4 13.04 26.56 -59.09
N VAL A 5 12.76 26.84 -57.82
CA VAL A 5 11.87 27.96 -57.43
C VAL A 5 12.48 28.60 -56.19
N LEU A 6 13.62 29.27 -56.40
CA LEU A 6 14.21 30.20 -55.45
C LEU A 6 14.24 31.55 -56.16
N GLY A 7 13.36 32.45 -55.77
CA GLY A 7 13.28 33.79 -56.35
C GLY A 7 11.87 34.34 -56.29
N ILE A 8 11.50 34.92 -55.15
CA ILE A 8 10.66 36.12 -54.92
C ILE A 8 10.60 36.30 -53.38
N ILE A 9 11.75 36.56 -52.74
CA ILE A 9 11.82 37.08 -51.36
C ILE A 9 13.01 38.05 -51.32
N CYS A 10 12.95 39.14 -52.07
CA CYS A 10 14.00 40.18 -52.03
C CYS A 10 13.53 41.52 -52.63
N SER A 11 12.37 42.05 -52.23
CA SER A 11 11.88 43.32 -52.83
C SER A 11 11.00 44.21 -51.95
N CYS A 12 11.25 44.34 -50.64
CA CYS A 12 10.60 45.39 -49.82
C CYS A 12 11.54 46.11 -48.83
N PHE A 13 12.87 46.08 -49.03
CA PHE A 13 13.83 46.69 -48.08
C PHE A 13 14.56 47.93 -48.58
N ILE A 14 14.03 48.62 -49.59
CA ILE A 14 14.60 49.89 -50.03
C ILE A 14 13.47 50.90 -50.10
N LEU A 15 13.44 51.81 -49.13
CA LEU A 15 13.03 53.23 -49.22
C LEU A 15 12.66 53.75 -47.82
N LEU A 16 13.66 53.96 -46.95
CA LEU A 16 13.52 54.91 -45.85
C LEU A 16 14.76 55.81 -45.84
N ALA A 17 14.67 56.87 -46.63
CA ALA A 17 15.54 58.02 -46.52
C ALA A 17 15.32 58.70 -45.16
N ALA A 18 16.43 59.18 -44.60
CA ALA A 18 16.55 59.83 -43.31
C ALA A 18 15.62 61.04 -43.13
N CYS A 19 14.70 60.91 -42.17
CA CYS A 19 14.11 61.98 -41.36
C CYS A 19 14.08 61.42 -39.93
N GLY A 20 15.07 61.80 -39.11
CA GLY A 20 15.45 61.10 -37.86
C GLY A 20 14.46 61.11 -36.69
N ASP A 21 13.27 61.70 -36.84
CA ASP A 21 12.23 61.69 -35.79
C ASP A 21 10.97 60.91 -36.21
N LYS A 22 10.63 60.86 -37.51
CA LYS A 22 9.40 60.19 -37.98
C LYS A 22 9.52 58.67 -38.10
N THR A 23 10.73 58.14 -37.98
CA THR A 23 11.01 56.71 -38.18
C THR A 23 10.91 55.98 -36.85
N ALA A 24 11.45 56.54 -35.76
CA ALA A 24 11.29 56.07 -34.38
C ALA A 24 9.81 55.96 -33.98
N ASP A 25 9.01 57.01 -34.21
CA ASP A 25 7.59 57.01 -33.87
C ASP A 25 6.81 55.90 -34.59
N LYS A 26 7.10 55.70 -35.88
CA LYS A 26 6.48 54.61 -36.66
C LYS A 26 6.87 53.24 -36.12
N ALA A 27 8.13 53.05 -35.77
CA ALA A 27 8.64 51.80 -35.23
C ALA A 27 8.04 51.52 -33.82
N ILE A 28 7.85 52.55 -32.99
CA ILE A 28 7.12 52.43 -31.71
C ILE A 28 5.67 52.00 -31.94
N GLU A 29 4.94 52.65 -32.84
CA GLU A 29 3.54 52.29 -33.11
C GLU A 29 3.40 50.89 -33.72
N GLN A 30 4.33 50.48 -34.57
CA GLN A 30 4.41 49.09 -35.06
C GLN A 30 4.65 48.11 -33.90
N GLY A 31 5.55 48.45 -32.97
CA GLY A 31 5.80 47.63 -31.79
C GLY A 31 4.58 47.50 -30.88
N LYS A 32 3.84 48.59 -30.65
CA LYS A 32 2.59 48.59 -29.90
C LYS A 32 1.52 47.73 -30.58
N LEU A 33 1.38 47.84 -31.90
CA LEU A 33 0.45 47.02 -32.68
C LEU A 33 0.82 45.53 -32.62
N ALA A 34 2.10 45.20 -32.75
CA ALA A 34 2.59 43.84 -32.61
C ALA A 34 2.31 43.27 -31.20
N LEU A 35 2.48 44.05 -30.14
CA LEU A 35 2.10 43.64 -28.77
C LEU A 35 0.60 43.37 -28.64
N ALA A 36 -0.25 44.23 -29.22
CA ALA A 36 -1.69 44.01 -29.22
C ALA A 36 -2.07 42.69 -29.92
N ASN A 37 -1.31 42.30 -30.95
CA ASN A 37 -1.46 41.03 -31.65
C ASN A 37 -0.70 39.85 -31.00
N LYS A 38 -0.08 40.06 -29.83
CA LYS A 38 0.75 39.08 -29.11
C LYS A 38 1.96 38.57 -29.91
N GLU A 39 2.43 39.36 -30.87
CA GLU A 39 3.62 39.08 -31.67
C GLU A 39 4.87 39.65 -30.99
N TYR A 40 5.23 39.08 -29.83
CA TYR A 40 6.24 39.64 -28.93
C TYR A 40 7.63 39.82 -29.57
N ASP A 41 8.08 38.87 -30.40
CA ASP A 41 9.36 38.98 -31.13
C ASP A 41 9.35 40.16 -32.12
N LYS A 42 8.25 40.34 -32.85
CA LYS A 42 8.09 41.46 -33.80
C LYS A 42 8.01 42.79 -33.07
N ALA A 43 7.32 42.82 -31.93
CA ALA A 43 7.27 43.99 -31.08
C ALA A 43 8.66 44.38 -30.57
N LEU A 44 9.42 43.41 -30.05
CA LEU A 44 10.77 43.63 -29.57
C LEU A 44 11.67 44.20 -30.67
N ALA A 45 11.66 43.60 -31.86
CA ALA A 45 12.42 44.08 -33.01
C ALA A 45 12.04 45.50 -33.44
N SER A 46 10.74 45.83 -33.41
CA SER A 46 10.26 47.18 -33.75
C SER A 46 10.73 48.22 -32.72
N PHE A 47 10.70 47.89 -31.43
CA PHE A 47 11.25 48.78 -30.40
C PHE A 47 12.78 48.87 -30.45
N SER A 48 13.49 47.82 -30.86
CA SER A 48 14.93 47.87 -31.12
C SER A 48 15.28 48.84 -32.25
N LEU A 49 14.48 48.89 -33.32
CA LEU A 49 14.68 49.85 -34.41
C LEU A 49 14.51 51.30 -33.92
N ALA A 50 13.53 51.56 -33.06
CA ALA A 50 13.32 52.89 -32.48
C ALA A 50 14.39 53.27 -31.42
N LEU A 51 15.07 52.29 -30.82
CA LEU A 51 16.18 52.51 -29.89
C LEU A 51 17.43 53.06 -30.58
N ASP A 52 17.70 52.63 -31.82
CA ASP A 52 18.83 53.14 -32.62
C ASP A 52 18.70 54.65 -32.89
N GLU A 53 17.47 55.17 -32.81
CA GLU A 53 17.13 56.60 -32.94
C GLU A 53 17.08 57.34 -31.57
N LYS A 54 17.51 56.69 -30.47
CA LYS A 54 17.62 57.24 -29.10
C LYS A 54 16.29 57.66 -28.45
N SER A 55 15.19 56.99 -28.76
CA SER A 55 13.91 57.24 -28.06
C SER A 55 13.88 56.60 -26.66
N ASP A 56 13.61 57.43 -25.64
CA ASP A 56 13.41 56.96 -24.26
C ASP A 56 12.15 56.09 -24.11
N GLU A 57 11.08 56.39 -24.86
CA GLU A 57 9.88 55.56 -24.91
C GLU A 57 10.22 54.17 -25.47
N ALA A 58 10.94 54.11 -26.59
CA ALA A 58 11.37 52.84 -27.17
C ALA A 58 12.19 52.00 -26.18
N LYS A 59 13.06 52.64 -25.40
CA LYS A 59 13.85 51.95 -24.36
C LYS A 59 12.98 51.32 -23.28
N VAL A 60 11.96 52.04 -22.81
CA VAL A 60 11.01 51.53 -21.82
C VAL A 60 10.23 50.35 -22.40
N LEU A 61 9.67 50.49 -23.60
CA LEU A 61 8.83 49.47 -24.25
C LEU A 61 9.62 48.22 -24.62
N HIS A 62 10.82 48.39 -25.15
CA HIS A 62 11.75 47.29 -25.42
C HIS A 62 12.07 46.52 -24.14
N THR A 63 12.42 47.24 -23.06
CA THR A 63 12.75 46.62 -21.77
C THR A 63 11.56 45.87 -21.19
N GLN A 64 10.36 46.46 -21.21
CA GLN A 64 9.15 45.82 -20.71
C GLN A 64 8.82 44.54 -21.51
N THR A 65 8.91 44.61 -22.84
CA THR A 65 8.64 43.49 -23.75
C THR A 65 9.64 42.35 -23.54
N LYS A 66 10.93 42.68 -23.40
CA LYS A 66 11.96 41.68 -23.12
C LYS A 66 11.71 40.96 -21.79
N LYS A 67 11.41 41.69 -20.72
CA LYS A 67 11.09 41.10 -19.41
C LYS A 67 9.87 40.19 -19.47
N TRP A 68 8.85 40.56 -20.25
CA TRP A 68 7.70 39.71 -20.49
C TRP A 68 8.09 38.39 -21.16
N MET A 69 8.90 38.45 -22.23
CA MET A 69 9.37 37.26 -22.93
C MET A 69 10.24 36.37 -22.04
N ASP A 70 11.15 36.97 -21.27
CA ASP A 70 11.97 36.24 -20.30
C ASP A 70 11.11 35.58 -19.21
N ALA A 71 10.05 36.25 -18.74
CA ALA A 71 9.08 35.69 -17.78
C ALA A 71 8.31 34.50 -18.35
N MET A 72 7.88 34.58 -19.62
CA MET A 72 7.22 33.49 -20.32
C MET A 72 8.14 32.28 -20.45
N LYS A 73 9.40 32.49 -20.84
CA LYS A 73 10.40 31.43 -20.91
C LYS A 73 10.65 30.78 -19.55
N ALA A 74 10.81 31.58 -18.49
CA ALA A 74 10.97 31.06 -17.14
C ALA A 74 9.75 30.26 -16.68
N LYS A 75 8.53 30.68 -17.05
CA LYS A 75 7.28 29.92 -16.80
C LYS A 75 7.30 28.57 -17.51
N ASP A 76 7.68 28.54 -18.78
CA ASP A 76 7.73 27.29 -19.57
C ASP A 76 8.81 26.33 -19.06
N GLU A 77 9.93 26.86 -18.56
CA GLU A 77 10.99 26.11 -17.87
C GLU A 77 10.66 25.77 -16.41
N GLN A 78 9.44 26.07 -15.94
CA GLN A 78 8.96 25.83 -14.58
C GLN A 78 9.77 26.51 -13.47
N LYS A 79 10.50 27.58 -13.79
CA LYS A 79 11.23 28.42 -12.82
C LYS A 79 10.29 29.45 -12.20
N TRP A 80 9.36 28.98 -11.38
CA TRP A 80 8.21 29.75 -10.91
C TRP A 80 8.56 31.05 -10.19
N ASP A 81 9.56 31.03 -9.31
CA ASP A 81 9.97 32.21 -8.55
C ASP A 81 10.63 33.26 -9.46
N GLU A 82 11.43 32.83 -10.45
CA GLU A 82 12.02 33.71 -11.47
C GLU A 82 10.95 34.31 -12.38
N ALA A 83 10.02 33.50 -12.87
CA ALA A 83 8.90 33.96 -13.68
C ALA A 83 8.06 35.00 -12.92
N ASN A 84 7.71 34.74 -11.66
CA ASN A 84 6.94 35.66 -10.83
C ASN A 84 7.66 36.99 -10.58
N LYS A 85 8.99 36.94 -10.36
CA LYS A 85 9.83 38.14 -10.26
C LYS A 85 9.78 38.95 -11.56
N LEU A 86 10.04 38.32 -12.70
CA LEU A 86 10.09 38.98 -14.00
C LEU A 86 8.73 39.59 -14.39
N PHE A 87 7.61 38.88 -14.18
CA PHE A 87 6.28 39.47 -14.35
C PHE A 87 6.04 40.65 -13.40
N GLY A 88 6.55 40.61 -12.16
CA GLY A 88 6.53 41.75 -11.25
C GLY A 88 7.24 42.97 -11.84
N GLU A 89 8.41 42.77 -12.42
CA GLU A 89 9.16 43.86 -13.06
C GLU A 89 8.43 44.41 -14.31
N VAL A 90 7.69 43.58 -15.06
CA VAL A 90 6.82 44.05 -16.16
C VAL A 90 5.72 44.98 -15.63
N VAL A 91 5.08 44.61 -14.52
CA VAL A 91 4.02 45.41 -13.87
C VAL A 91 4.56 46.77 -13.42
N GLU A 92 5.77 46.79 -12.85
CA GLU A 92 6.39 47.98 -12.26
C GLU A 92 7.06 48.91 -13.29
N THR A 93 7.10 48.53 -14.58
CA THR A 93 7.74 49.33 -15.62
C THR A 93 7.04 50.68 -15.82
N LYS A 94 7.63 51.76 -15.30
CA LYS A 94 7.12 53.14 -15.47
C LYS A 94 7.13 53.54 -16.95
N GLY A 95 6.05 54.18 -17.42
CA GLY A 95 5.89 54.52 -18.84
C GLY A 95 5.60 53.34 -19.78
N GLY A 96 5.55 52.10 -19.26
CA GLY A 96 5.22 50.92 -20.05
C GLY A 96 3.73 50.79 -20.39
N ILE A 97 3.42 49.91 -21.33
CA ILE A 97 2.07 49.62 -21.84
C ILE A 97 1.20 48.98 -20.76
N SER A 98 0.02 49.57 -20.53
CA SER A 98 -0.91 49.16 -19.47
C SER A 98 -1.46 47.75 -19.68
N SER A 99 -1.83 47.37 -20.91
CA SER A 99 -2.37 46.03 -21.19
C SER A 99 -1.36 44.92 -20.86
N LEU A 100 -0.08 45.13 -21.18
CA LEU A 100 0.99 44.17 -20.84
C LEU A 100 1.20 44.06 -19.32
N LYS A 101 1.00 45.15 -18.57
CA LYS A 101 1.01 45.11 -17.09
C LYS A 101 -0.16 44.33 -16.53
N GLU A 102 -1.35 44.51 -17.08
CA GLU A 102 -2.54 43.76 -16.67
C GLU A 102 -2.40 42.27 -16.92
N ASP A 103 -1.90 41.90 -18.11
CA ASP A 103 -1.63 40.51 -18.43
C ASP A 103 -0.53 39.93 -17.52
N ALA A 104 0.49 40.72 -17.16
CA ALA A 104 1.52 40.28 -16.22
C ALA A 104 0.96 40.05 -14.82
N LYS A 105 0.01 40.88 -14.35
CA LYS A 105 -0.69 40.64 -13.08
C LYS A 105 -1.46 39.32 -13.11
N LYS A 106 -2.24 39.07 -14.17
CA LYS A 106 -2.98 37.81 -14.33
C LYS A 106 -2.05 36.60 -14.30
N MET A 107 -0.91 36.69 -14.99
CA MET A 107 0.10 35.62 -14.98
C MET A 107 0.69 35.37 -13.60
N LYS A 108 0.92 36.42 -12.79
CA LYS A 108 1.36 36.24 -11.40
C LYS A 108 0.32 35.52 -10.55
N ASP A 109 -0.95 35.86 -10.70
CA ASP A 109 -2.04 35.21 -9.97
C ASP A 109 -2.17 33.73 -10.39
N GLU A 110 -2.04 33.43 -11.69
CA GLU A 110 -1.97 32.05 -12.20
C GLU A 110 -0.76 31.28 -11.62
N LEU A 111 0.42 31.89 -11.59
CA LEU A 111 1.63 31.27 -11.04
C LEU A 111 1.46 30.95 -9.56
N LYS A 112 0.91 31.89 -8.79
CA LYS A 112 0.62 31.67 -7.37
C LYS A 112 -0.37 30.52 -7.18
N SER A 113 -1.47 30.51 -7.92
CA SER A 113 -2.47 29.44 -7.86
C SER A 113 -1.88 28.07 -8.24
N ASN A 114 -1.01 28.01 -9.26
CA ASN A 114 -0.32 26.78 -9.63
C ASN A 114 0.63 26.32 -8.50
N LYS A 115 1.40 27.22 -7.90
CA LYS A 115 2.32 26.92 -6.78
C LYS A 115 1.55 26.38 -5.57
N ASP A 116 0.49 27.07 -5.15
CA ASP A 116 -0.35 26.66 -4.02
C ASP A 116 -0.98 25.26 -4.27
N THR A 117 -1.37 24.98 -5.52
CA THR A 117 -1.87 23.66 -5.92
C THR A 117 -0.78 22.59 -5.79
N LEU A 118 0.41 22.83 -6.33
CA LEU A 118 1.54 21.89 -6.24
C LEU A 118 1.93 21.63 -4.78
N ASP A 119 2.04 22.67 -3.97
CA ASP A 119 2.37 22.57 -2.54
C ASP A 119 1.31 21.75 -1.78
N THR A 120 0.02 21.93 -2.11
CA THR A 120 -1.07 21.14 -1.52
C THR A 120 -0.87 19.64 -1.75
N TYR A 121 -0.58 19.21 -2.99
CA TYR A 121 -0.39 17.79 -3.29
C TYR A 121 0.94 17.25 -2.76
N ASN A 122 2.01 18.06 -2.76
CA ASN A 122 3.27 17.69 -2.11
C ASN A 122 3.10 17.44 -0.60
N ASN A 123 2.30 18.27 0.06
CA ASN A 123 1.97 18.09 1.48
C ASN A 123 1.13 16.82 1.70
N LYS A 124 0.10 16.57 0.89
CA LYS A 124 -0.69 15.32 0.97
C LYS A 124 0.19 14.08 0.78
N LEU A 125 1.13 14.10 -0.17
CA LEU A 125 2.05 12.99 -0.42
C LEU A 125 3.05 12.79 0.73
N THR A 126 3.55 13.87 1.33
CA THR A 126 4.42 13.81 2.51
C THR A 126 3.67 13.23 3.71
N GLN A 127 2.44 13.69 3.97
CA GLN A 127 1.58 13.14 5.02
C GLN A 127 1.28 11.65 4.80
N ALA A 128 0.98 11.24 3.56
CA ALA A 128 0.78 9.83 3.23
C ALA A 128 2.03 8.99 3.53
N GLN A 129 3.23 9.50 3.20
CA GLN A 129 4.49 8.82 3.52
C GLN A 129 4.72 8.69 5.04
N GLU A 130 4.39 9.72 5.82
CA GLU A 130 4.45 9.68 7.29
C GLU A 130 3.47 8.64 7.86
N LEU A 131 2.23 8.59 7.36
CA LEU A 131 1.24 7.58 7.74
C LEU A 131 1.73 6.16 7.41
N ILE A 132 2.35 5.96 6.24
CA ILE A 132 2.98 4.68 5.87
C ILE A 132 4.09 4.28 6.84
N ASN A 133 4.89 5.25 7.30
CA ASN A 133 5.99 5.02 8.22
C ASN A 133 5.48 4.71 9.64
N ASN A 134 4.39 5.34 10.05
CA ASN A 134 3.73 5.11 11.34
C ASN A 134 2.79 3.90 11.35
N THR A 135 2.70 3.16 10.23
CA THR A 135 1.83 1.97 10.06
C THR A 135 0.32 2.27 10.07
N SER A 136 -0.07 3.54 9.96
CA SER A 136 -1.45 3.98 9.74
C SER A 136 -1.85 3.78 8.28
N LEU A 137 -1.90 2.52 7.84
CA LEU A 137 -1.99 2.13 6.43
C LEU A 137 -3.35 2.45 5.79
N ASP A 138 -4.45 2.35 6.54
CA ASP A 138 -5.79 2.65 6.02
C ASP A 138 -5.95 4.15 5.73
N GLU A 139 -5.47 5.01 6.63
CA GLU A 139 -5.46 6.46 6.44
C GLU A 139 -4.56 6.87 5.26
N ALA A 140 -3.37 6.25 5.16
CA ALA A 140 -2.49 6.46 4.01
C ALA A 140 -3.19 6.09 2.70
N LYS A 141 -3.88 4.94 2.66
CA LYS A 141 -4.63 4.47 1.49
C LYS A 141 -5.72 5.44 1.06
N GLN A 142 -6.51 5.94 2.00
CA GLN A 142 -7.56 6.92 1.71
C GLN A 142 -7.00 8.22 1.14
N LEU A 143 -5.94 8.75 1.76
CA LEU A 143 -5.29 9.98 1.31
C LEU A 143 -4.68 9.82 -0.10
N LEU A 144 -3.99 8.72 -0.36
CA LEU A 144 -3.40 8.43 -1.67
C LEU A 144 -4.46 8.23 -2.75
N SER A 145 -5.58 7.58 -2.43
CA SER A 145 -6.70 7.39 -3.37
C SER A 145 -7.31 8.73 -3.76
N THR A 146 -7.42 9.65 -2.79
CA THR A 146 -7.89 11.01 -3.03
C THR A 146 -6.95 11.74 -3.98
N VAL A 147 -5.63 11.69 -3.71
CA VAL A 147 -4.63 12.29 -4.60
C VAL A 147 -4.72 11.69 -6.00
N GLN A 148 -4.81 10.37 -6.14
CA GLN A 148 -4.91 9.73 -7.46
C GLN A 148 -6.16 10.18 -8.23
N GLN A 149 -7.32 10.24 -7.56
CA GLN A 149 -8.57 10.67 -8.19
C GLN A 149 -8.52 12.14 -8.62
N GLU A 150 -8.07 13.04 -7.74
CA GLU A 150 -8.04 14.49 -8.01
C GLU A 150 -7.00 14.86 -9.08
N THR A 151 -5.96 14.03 -9.26
CA THR A 151 -4.85 14.31 -10.19
C THR A 151 -4.90 13.51 -11.49
N ALA A 152 -5.84 12.56 -11.64
CA ALA A 152 -5.85 11.55 -12.71
C ALA A 152 -5.79 12.14 -14.13
N THR A 153 -6.46 13.27 -14.36
CA THR A 153 -6.57 13.90 -15.69
C THR A 153 -5.80 15.22 -15.80
N ASN A 154 -5.12 15.64 -14.73
CA ASN A 154 -4.41 16.91 -14.71
C ASN A 154 -2.95 16.71 -15.09
N GLU A 155 -2.59 17.06 -16.33
CA GLU A 155 -1.23 16.88 -16.86
C GLU A 155 -0.16 17.59 -16.00
N LYS A 156 -0.49 18.73 -15.37
CA LYS A 156 0.42 19.44 -14.46
C LYS A 156 0.70 18.68 -13.17
N LEU A 157 -0.16 17.73 -12.79
CA LEU A 157 -0.07 16.95 -11.55
C LEU A 157 0.27 15.48 -11.82
N LYS A 158 0.68 15.14 -13.04
CA LYS A 158 1.03 13.78 -13.44
C LYS A 158 2.11 13.15 -12.55
N GLU A 159 3.15 13.90 -12.20
CA GLU A 159 4.19 13.41 -11.30
C GLU A 159 3.66 13.11 -9.90
N HIS A 160 2.72 13.92 -9.40
CA HIS A 160 2.07 13.70 -8.12
C HIS A 160 1.20 12.44 -8.15
N ASN A 161 0.46 12.21 -9.25
CA ASN A 161 -0.33 11.00 -9.47
C ASN A 161 0.56 9.74 -9.52
N GLN A 162 1.68 9.81 -10.23
CA GLN A 162 2.66 8.72 -10.31
C GLN A 162 3.24 8.40 -8.93
N LYS A 163 3.65 9.42 -8.17
CA LYS A 163 4.16 9.24 -6.81
C LYS A 163 3.10 8.66 -5.87
N ALA A 164 1.84 9.11 -5.97
CA ALA A 164 0.73 8.55 -5.21
C ALA A 164 0.55 7.05 -5.52
N THR A 165 0.65 6.66 -6.78
CA THR A 165 0.54 5.26 -7.23
C THR A 165 1.67 4.38 -6.67
N GLN A 166 2.91 4.90 -6.64
CA GLN A 166 4.04 4.19 -6.05
C GLN A 166 3.88 3.98 -4.54
N LEU A 167 3.42 5.02 -3.82
CA LEU A 167 3.13 4.92 -2.39
C LEU A 167 1.98 3.96 -2.11
N MET A 168 0.95 3.94 -2.97
CA MET A 168 -0.18 3.01 -2.85
C MET A 168 0.28 1.56 -2.94
N ALA A 169 1.15 1.23 -3.90
CA ALA A 169 1.73 -0.11 -4.00
C ALA A 169 2.53 -0.50 -2.74
N THR A 170 3.20 0.46 -2.10
CA THR A 170 3.90 0.24 -0.83
C THR A 170 2.92 -0.07 0.31
N VAL A 171 1.79 0.63 0.37
CA VAL A 171 0.72 0.36 1.33
C VAL A 171 0.17 -1.05 1.15
N ASP A 172 -0.20 -1.40 -0.08
CA ASP A 172 -0.78 -2.72 -0.39
C ASP A 172 0.19 -3.87 -0.05
N MET A 173 1.49 -3.69 -0.33
CA MET A 173 2.54 -4.65 0.06
C MET A 173 2.64 -4.81 1.58
N LYS A 174 2.62 -3.71 2.34
CA LYS A 174 2.66 -3.77 3.82
C LYS A 174 1.42 -4.43 4.40
N LEU A 175 0.24 -4.13 3.87
CA LEU A 175 -1.03 -4.76 4.27
C LEU A 175 -1.00 -6.27 4.03
N ALA A 176 -0.56 -6.71 2.84
CA ALA A 176 -0.42 -8.14 2.53
C ALA A 176 0.52 -8.85 3.51
N LYS A 177 1.66 -8.23 3.84
CA LYS A 177 2.61 -8.78 4.83
C LYS A 177 2.00 -8.92 6.22
N ILE A 178 1.24 -7.92 6.68
CA ILE A 178 0.54 -7.98 7.97
C ILE A 178 -0.49 -9.11 7.98
N GLU A 179 -1.24 -9.28 6.89
CA GLU A 179 -2.23 -10.35 6.76
C GLU A 179 -1.58 -11.75 6.78
N ASP A 180 -0.47 -11.92 6.06
CA ASP A 180 0.28 -13.16 6.03
C ASP A 180 0.88 -13.49 7.41
N GLU A 181 1.42 -12.51 8.12
CA GLU A 181 1.93 -12.67 9.49
C GLU A 181 0.81 -13.07 10.47
N LYS A 182 -0.39 -12.49 10.33
CA LYS A 182 -1.56 -12.90 11.13
C LYS A 182 -1.96 -14.35 10.86
N LYS A 183 -2.07 -14.74 9.59
CA LYS A 183 -2.39 -16.13 9.20
C LYS A 183 -1.37 -17.13 9.75
N GLN A 184 -0.08 -16.79 9.69
CA GLN A 184 0.97 -17.65 10.25
C GLN A 184 0.89 -17.77 11.78
N LYS A 185 0.57 -16.68 12.49
CA LYS A 185 0.37 -16.72 13.95
C LYS A 185 -0.83 -17.59 14.33
N GLU A 186 -1.96 -17.44 13.64
CA GLU A 186 -3.15 -18.27 13.89
C GLU A 186 -2.88 -19.76 13.65
N ILE A 187 -2.13 -20.11 12.60
CA ILE A 187 -1.75 -21.51 12.34
C ILE A 187 -0.84 -22.05 13.45
N LYS A 188 0.12 -21.27 13.93
CA LYS A 188 1.01 -21.66 15.04
C LYS A 188 0.25 -21.85 16.35
N GLU A 189 -0.67 -20.94 16.67
CA GLU A 189 -1.52 -21.04 17.85
C GLU A 189 -2.45 -22.26 17.80
N LYS A 190 -3.09 -22.52 16.65
CA LYS A 190 -3.91 -23.73 16.46
C LYS A 190 -3.10 -25.01 16.65
N LYS A 191 -1.88 -25.07 16.09
CA LYS A 191 -0.98 -26.23 16.26
C LYS A 191 -0.58 -26.42 17.72
N GLN A 192 -0.25 -25.36 18.46
CA GLN A 192 0.10 -25.46 19.88
C GLN A 192 -1.08 -25.90 20.76
N VAL A 193 -2.31 -25.45 20.44
CA VAL A 193 -3.51 -25.88 21.16
C VAL A 193 -3.82 -27.35 20.88
N GLU A 194 -3.66 -27.80 19.64
CA GLU A 194 -3.87 -29.20 19.25
C GLU A 194 -2.81 -30.13 19.85
N GLU A 195 -1.56 -29.69 19.94
CA GLU A 195 -0.46 -30.43 20.57
C GLU A 195 -0.64 -30.52 22.10
N LYS A 196 -1.13 -29.45 22.75
CA LYS A 196 -1.50 -29.50 24.18
C LYS A 196 -2.66 -30.46 24.44
N LYS A 197 -3.69 -30.48 23.59
CA LYS A 197 -4.80 -31.45 23.71
C LYS A 197 -4.32 -32.88 23.56
N LYS A 198 -3.40 -33.16 22.62
CA LYS A 198 -2.81 -34.50 22.46
C LYS A 198 -1.96 -34.91 23.67
N VAL A 199 -1.21 -34.00 24.26
CA VAL A 199 -0.43 -34.26 25.49
C VAL A 199 -1.34 -34.45 26.70
N GLU A 200 -2.49 -33.75 26.77
CA GLU A 200 -3.47 -33.88 27.85
C GLU A 200 -4.32 -35.15 27.72
N GLU A 201 -4.66 -35.57 26.49
CA GLU A 201 -5.23 -36.90 26.19
C GLU A 201 -4.22 -38.04 26.45
N GLN A 202 -2.91 -37.78 26.31
CA GLN A 202 -1.84 -38.72 26.65
C GLN A 202 -1.41 -38.67 28.12
N LYS A 203 -1.93 -37.75 28.95
CA LYS A 203 -1.85 -37.87 30.41
C LYS A 203 -2.85 -38.92 30.89
N GLN A 204 -2.54 -40.17 30.55
CA GLN A 204 -2.98 -41.33 31.29
C GLN A 204 -2.52 -41.17 32.74
N VAL A 205 -3.43 -41.45 33.66
CA VAL A 205 -3.16 -41.52 35.10
C VAL A 205 -2.12 -42.63 35.32
N ASP A 206 -0.97 -42.31 35.92
CA ASP A 206 -0.07 -43.31 36.49
C ASP A 206 -0.85 -44.05 37.59
N ILE A 207 -1.34 -45.26 37.28
CA ILE A 207 -2.03 -46.13 38.24
C ILE A 207 -0.96 -46.71 39.15
N LYS A 208 -0.93 -46.28 40.42
CA LYS A 208 0.13 -46.67 41.38
C LYS A 208 -0.31 -47.78 42.34
N SER A 209 -1.56 -48.22 42.29
CA SER A 209 -2.08 -49.29 43.14
C SER A 209 -3.27 -50.05 42.52
N ASP A 210 -3.50 -51.26 43.03
CA ASP A 210 -4.58 -52.18 42.59
C ASP A 210 -5.97 -51.54 42.67
N GLU A 211 -6.23 -50.68 43.67
CA GLU A 211 -7.52 -49.99 43.86
C GLU A 211 -7.83 -48.97 42.76
N GLU A 212 -6.78 -48.35 42.20
CA GLU A 212 -6.91 -47.35 41.12
C GLU A 212 -7.15 -48.00 39.74
N ALA A 213 -6.81 -49.29 39.57
CA ALA A 213 -7.00 -50.03 38.31
C ALA A 213 -8.44 -50.54 38.10
N ILE A 214 -9.16 -50.81 39.20
CA ILE A 214 -10.49 -51.43 39.20
C ILE A 214 -11.52 -50.71 38.30
N PRO A 215 -11.63 -49.36 38.29
CA PRO A 215 -12.62 -48.67 37.45
C PRO A 215 -12.37 -48.85 35.95
N TYR A 216 -11.11 -48.91 35.53
CA TYR A 216 -10.71 -49.06 34.13
C TYR A 216 -10.98 -50.48 33.62
N VAL A 217 -10.61 -51.48 34.42
CA VAL A 217 -10.91 -52.89 34.13
C VAL A 217 -12.42 -53.13 34.06
N ARG A 218 -13.19 -52.58 35.01
CA ARG A 218 -14.66 -52.68 35.00
C ARG A 218 -15.25 -52.09 33.72
N LYS A 219 -14.80 -50.91 33.29
CA LYS A 219 -15.30 -50.24 32.08
C LYS A 219 -14.95 -51.00 30.80
N ALA A 220 -13.75 -51.57 30.71
CA ALA A 220 -13.36 -52.43 29.58
C ALA A 220 -14.22 -53.70 29.51
N LEU A 221 -14.51 -54.28 30.68
CA LEU A 221 -15.36 -55.47 30.81
C LEU A 221 -16.82 -55.18 30.47
N GLU A 222 -17.39 -54.06 30.93
CA GLU A 222 -18.75 -53.62 30.58
C GLU A 222 -18.92 -53.46 29.06
N LYS A 223 -17.92 -52.91 28.36
CA LYS A 223 -17.92 -52.82 26.89
C LYS A 223 -17.87 -54.17 26.20
N TYR A 224 -17.03 -55.09 26.69
CA TYR A 224 -16.96 -56.45 26.16
C TYR A 224 -18.32 -57.17 26.31
N LEU A 225 -18.95 -57.03 27.47
CA LEU A 225 -20.26 -57.64 27.76
C LEU A 225 -21.41 -56.96 27.02
N ALA A 226 -21.32 -55.68 26.69
CA ALA A 226 -22.33 -54.98 25.88
C ALA A 226 -22.45 -55.52 24.43
N GLY A 227 -21.42 -56.24 23.95
CA GLY A 227 -21.42 -56.91 22.65
C GLY A 227 -21.67 -58.43 22.71
N ASN A 228 -21.88 -59.01 23.89
CA ASN A 228 -21.96 -60.47 24.10
C ASN A 228 -23.19 -60.87 24.95
N PRO A 229 -23.78 -62.08 24.78
CA PRO A 229 -25.03 -62.48 25.45
C PRO A 229 -24.95 -62.65 26.98
N LEU A 230 -23.80 -62.39 27.62
CA LEU A 230 -23.55 -62.63 29.04
C LEU A 230 -24.04 -61.50 29.97
N SER A 231 -24.96 -60.65 29.50
CA SER A 231 -25.32 -59.35 30.09
C SER A 231 -26.12 -59.39 31.42
N LYS A 232 -26.11 -60.51 32.16
CA LYS A 232 -26.86 -60.68 33.42
C LYS A 232 -26.07 -61.31 34.57
N ALA A 233 -24.74 -61.44 34.47
CA ALA A 233 -23.94 -61.99 35.56
C ALA A 233 -23.59 -60.93 36.62
N ASP A 234 -23.77 -61.26 37.90
CA ASP A 234 -23.18 -60.51 39.02
C ASP A 234 -21.66 -60.69 38.98
N ILE A 235 -20.92 -59.59 38.78
CA ILE A 235 -19.46 -59.62 38.67
C ILE A 235 -18.83 -59.57 40.07
N ARG A 236 -18.06 -60.59 40.44
CA ARG A 236 -17.15 -60.57 41.59
C ARG A 236 -15.71 -60.68 41.13
N ILE A 237 -14.93 -59.63 41.34
CA ILE A 237 -13.48 -59.65 41.16
C ILE A 237 -12.89 -60.06 42.51
N MET A 238 -12.32 -61.27 42.61
CA MET A 238 -11.58 -61.68 43.79
C MET A 238 -10.09 -61.44 43.52
N PRO A 239 -9.35 -60.75 44.41
CA PRO A 239 -7.90 -60.65 44.29
C PRO A 239 -7.31 -62.04 44.52
N ASP A 240 -6.70 -62.63 43.48
CA ASP A 240 -5.86 -63.80 43.70
C ASP A 240 -4.63 -63.38 44.51
N SER A 241 -4.26 -64.18 45.50
CA SER A 241 -3.24 -63.94 46.51
C SER A 241 -1.79 -63.92 45.99
N GLY A 242 -1.58 -63.54 44.74
CA GLY A 242 -0.26 -63.50 44.11
C GLY A 242 -0.22 -62.77 42.78
N MET A 243 -0.46 -61.45 42.76
CA MET A 243 0.01 -60.62 41.65
C MET A 243 1.49 -60.29 41.85
N ASN A 244 2.33 -60.59 40.87
CA ASN A 244 3.69 -60.09 40.82
C ASN A 244 3.64 -58.63 40.35
N THR A 245 3.74 -57.69 41.29
CA THR A 245 3.49 -56.25 41.12
C THR A 245 4.44 -55.56 40.15
N GLU A 246 5.55 -56.21 39.76
CA GLU A 246 6.46 -55.67 38.73
C GLU A 246 5.95 -55.85 37.29
N GLN A 247 4.94 -56.70 37.05
CA GLN A 247 4.48 -57.01 35.68
C GLN A 247 2.98 -56.79 35.43
N GLY A 248 2.16 -56.34 36.39
CA GLY A 248 0.77 -55.93 36.12
C GLY A 248 -0.19 -57.05 35.65
N TYR A 249 0.09 -58.30 36.03
CA TYR A 249 -0.76 -59.46 35.75
C TYR A 249 -1.74 -59.73 36.88
N GLY A 250 -3.04 -59.82 36.57
CA GLY A 250 -4.09 -60.25 37.48
C GLY A 250 -5.06 -61.23 36.82
N GLY A 251 -5.55 -62.19 37.58
CA GLY A 251 -6.56 -63.18 37.14
C GLY A 251 -7.87 -62.97 37.87
N GLY A 252 -9.00 -63.11 37.16
CA GLY A 252 -10.34 -63.11 37.74
C GLY A 252 -11.11 -64.37 37.36
N ILE A 253 -11.85 -64.93 38.32
CA ILE A 253 -12.75 -66.07 38.09
C ILE A 253 -14.17 -65.53 37.93
N TYR A 254 -14.83 -65.90 36.84
CA TYR A 254 -16.21 -65.52 36.52
C TYR A 254 -17.07 -66.77 36.55
N GLU A 255 -18.19 -66.74 37.26
CA GLU A 255 -19.18 -67.80 37.20
C GLU A 255 -20.47 -67.24 36.62
N ASN A 256 -20.92 -67.79 35.50
CA ASN A 256 -22.26 -67.52 35.00
C ASN A 256 -23.25 -68.34 35.84
N LYS A 257 -24.04 -67.67 36.67
CA LYS A 257 -25.01 -68.32 37.57
C LYS A 257 -26.13 -69.09 36.84
N GLU A 258 -26.43 -68.77 35.58
CA GLU A 258 -27.47 -69.45 34.79
C GLU A 258 -26.94 -70.70 34.08
N THR A 259 -25.65 -70.73 33.72
CA THR A 259 -25.04 -71.86 32.99
C THR A 259 -24.06 -72.68 33.83
N HIS A 260 -23.71 -72.21 35.02
CA HIS A 260 -22.63 -72.73 35.88
C HIS A 260 -21.27 -72.84 35.17
N ILE A 261 -21.08 -72.10 34.07
CA ILE A 261 -19.81 -72.09 33.35
C ILE A 261 -18.89 -71.08 34.03
N THR A 262 -17.74 -71.58 34.47
CA THR A 262 -16.67 -70.77 35.03
C THR A 262 -15.72 -70.34 33.91
N HIS A 263 -15.62 -69.04 33.66
CA HIS A 263 -14.61 -68.47 32.77
C HIS A 263 -13.48 -67.88 33.60
N ILE A 264 -12.23 -68.13 33.18
CA ILE A 264 -11.05 -67.47 33.74
C ILE A 264 -10.68 -66.38 32.73
N VAL A 265 -10.64 -65.12 33.16
CA VAL A 265 -10.12 -64.05 32.30
C VAL A 265 -8.85 -63.54 32.97
N ASP A 266 -7.76 -63.74 32.26
CA ASP A 266 -6.48 -63.15 32.62
C ASP A 266 -6.45 -61.74 32.02
N TYR A 267 -6.07 -60.76 32.83
CA TYR A 267 -5.89 -59.40 32.36
C TYR A 267 -4.48 -58.92 32.66
N HIS A 268 -3.97 -58.13 31.71
CA HIS A 268 -2.68 -57.49 31.82
C HIS A 268 -2.87 -55.99 31.71
N VAL A 269 -2.56 -55.27 32.79
CA VAL A 269 -2.59 -53.82 32.83
C VAL A 269 -1.16 -53.33 32.65
N LYS A 270 -0.90 -52.70 31.50
CA LYS A 270 0.41 -52.09 31.26
C LYS A 270 0.49 -50.74 31.98
N PHE A 271 1.71 -50.32 32.31
CA PHE A 271 2.03 -49.03 32.94
C PHE A 271 1.47 -47.79 32.21
N ASN A 272 1.03 -47.93 30.96
CA ASN A 272 0.36 -46.89 30.18
C ASN A 272 -1.17 -47.01 30.21
N GLY A 273 -1.77 -47.54 31.28
CA GLY A 273 -3.23 -47.67 31.41
C GLY A 273 -3.94 -48.55 30.36
N SER A 274 -3.21 -49.21 29.46
CA SER A 274 -3.79 -50.11 28.46
C SER A 274 -4.11 -51.45 29.09
N VAL A 275 -5.33 -51.93 28.87
CA VAL A 275 -5.83 -53.19 29.43
C VAL A 275 -5.98 -54.20 28.31
N THR A 276 -5.24 -55.30 28.40
CA THR A 276 -5.43 -56.45 27.53
C THR A 276 -6.23 -57.52 28.27
N LEU A 277 -7.40 -57.88 27.74
CA LEU A 277 -8.19 -59.00 28.23
C LEU A 277 -7.86 -60.24 27.38
N MET A 278 -7.53 -61.35 28.04
CA MET A 278 -7.34 -62.66 27.41
C MET A 278 -8.41 -63.62 27.92
N THR A 279 -9.22 -64.13 26.99
CA THR A 279 -10.23 -65.15 27.33
C THR A 279 -9.60 -66.55 27.32
N THR A 280 -10.23 -67.51 28.00
CA THR A 280 -9.82 -68.94 27.92
C THR A 280 -9.88 -69.51 26.50
N ALA A 281 -10.58 -68.85 25.56
CA ALA A 281 -10.60 -69.21 24.15
C ALA A 281 -9.39 -68.67 23.36
N GLY A 282 -8.48 -67.93 24.01
CA GLY A 282 -7.28 -67.35 23.40
C GLY A 282 -7.55 -66.04 22.66
N GLU A 283 -8.72 -65.42 22.84
CA GLU A 283 -9.05 -64.15 22.21
C GLU A 283 -8.47 -62.99 23.03
N THR A 284 -7.73 -62.11 22.36
CA THR A 284 -7.10 -60.93 22.96
C THR A 284 -7.82 -59.66 22.54
N TYR A 285 -8.19 -58.83 23.51
CA TYR A 285 -8.79 -57.52 23.28
C TYR A 285 -7.96 -56.44 23.96
N GLN A 286 -7.61 -55.36 23.25
CA GLN A 286 -6.86 -54.23 23.80
C GLN A 286 -7.71 -52.96 23.87
N TYR A 287 -7.63 -52.27 25.01
CA TYR A 287 -8.39 -51.06 25.31
C TYR A 287 -7.52 -49.99 25.96
#